data_AF-A0A218V420-F1
#
_entry.id   AF-A0A218V420-F1
#
_cell.length_a   1.000
_cell.length_b   1.000
_cell.length_c   1.000
_cell.angle_alpha   90.00
_cell.angle_beta   90.00
_cell.angle_gamma   90.00
#
_symmetry.space_group_name_H-M   'P 1'
#
loop_
_entity.id
_entity.type
_entity.pdbx_description
1 polymer ?
#
loop_
_entity_poly.entity_id
_entity_poly.type
_entity_poly.pdbx_seq_one_letter_code
_entity_poly.pdbx_strand_id
1 'polypeptide(L)'
;MIIFAVFTLVIGKLANLFPVKWKIIICLAICGLLHFISWFSSYGFTKYWNCILMRNHDITEQPMNLQKTTSNVLKEAITFIERNKHRPFLLFVSLLHVHTPLITTEKFQGRSRHGLYGDNVEEMDWMVGRLLDVIDKEGLKNTTFIYFASDHGGFLEAHRGNSQLGGWNGIYKGGKGMGGWEGGIRVPGIVRWPGVFPAGTVIDEPTSLMDLYPTVVQLAGGAVPQDRVVDGHTLLPLLQGTEQHSRHEFLFHYCGVFLHAVRWHQKDSGTVWKAHYATPVFEPEASGACFRRGICPCFGDGVTHHDPPLLFNLSQDPSEANPVSADTEPLFDTVVRRIRRAVEEHRKTLTPVPQQLSPYNNIWKPWLQPCCGTFPFCWCHEENNIA
;
A
#
# COMPACT_ATOMS: atom_id res chain seq x y z
N MET A 1 39.22 -1.33 -5.51
CA MET A 1 40.55 -1.07 -4.93
C MET A 1 40.61 -1.37 -3.43
N ILE A 2 39.90 -0.64 -2.55
CA ILE A 2 39.98 -0.86 -1.08
C ILE A 2 39.46 -2.23 -0.64
N ILE A 3 38.35 -2.72 -1.21
CA ILE A 3 37.79 -4.05 -0.89
C ILE A 3 38.79 -5.18 -1.23
N PHE A 4 39.41 -5.12 -2.41
CA PHE A 4 40.45 -6.07 -2.80
C PHE A 4 41.66 -6.00 -1.87
N ALA A 5 42.10 -4.80 -1.46
CA ALA A 5 43.18 -4.67 -0.49
C ALA A 5 42.82 -5.31 0.86
N VAL A 6 41.60 -5.09 1.37
CA VAL A 6 41.11 -5.72 2.61
C VAL A 6 41.05 -7.25 2.46
N PHE A 7 40.54 -7.76 1.34
CA PHE A 7 40.44 -9.20 1.09
C PHE A 7 41.82 -9.87 1.01
N THR A 8 42.77 -9.25 0.29
CA THR A 8 44.16 -9.70 0.21
C THR A 8 44.84 -9.68 1.59
N LEU A 9 44.60 -8.66 2.41
CA LEU A 9 45.13 -8.60 3.77
C LEU A 9 44.52 -9.67 4.70
N VAL A 10 43.23 -9.99 4.54
CA VAL A 10 42.56 -11.07 5.28
C VAL A 10 43.15 -12.43 4.89
N ILE A 11 43.24 -12.73 3.59
CA ILE A 11 43.82 -13.98 3.09
C ILE A 11 45.28 -14.11 3.53
N GLY A 12 46.08 -13.06 3.32
CA GLY A 12 47.49 -13.05 3.70
C GLY A 12 47.70 -13.23 5.21
N LYS A 13 46.78 -12.72 6.03
CA LYS A 13 46.81 -12.93 7.48
C LYS A 13 46.39 -14.35 7.88
N LEU A 14 45.33 -14.90 7.28
CA LEU A 14 44.86 -16.26 7.57
C LEU A 14 45.86 -17.32 7.10
N ALA A 15 46.59 -17.04 6.03
CA ALA A 15 47.66 -17.89 5.49
C ALA A 15 49.04 -17.64 6.16
N ASN A 16 49.13 -16.79 7.19
CA ASN A 16 50.37 -16.41 7.87
C ASN A 16 51.48 -15.86 6.94
N LEU A 17 51.11 -15.25 5.81
CA LEU A 17 52.06 -14.68 4.85
C LEU A 17 52.66 -13.34 5.32
N PHE A 18 51.90 -12.53 6.09
CA PHE A 18 52.38 -11.24 6.61
C PHE A 18 51.81 -10.90 8.01
N PRO A 19 52.58 -10.26 8.91
CA PRO A 19 52.15 -9.94 10.28
C PRO A 19 51.32 -8.64 10.35
N VAL A 20 50.09 -8.66 9.84
CA VAL A 20 49.19 -7.50 9.91
C VAL A 20 48.26 -7.62 11.12
N LYS A 21 48.10 -6.57 11.93
CA LYS A 21 47.17 -6.57 13.08
C LYS A 21 45.71 -6.56 12.59
N TRP A 22 44.82 -7.30 13.25
CA TRP A 22 43.38 -7.35 12.89
C TRP A 22 42.74 -5.96 12.95
N LYS A 23 43.17 -5.14 13.90
CA LYS A 23 42.74 -3.74 14.03
C LYS A 23 42.97 -2.92 12.75
N ILE A 24 44.07 -3.16 12.02
CA ILE A 24 44.40 -2.44 10.78
C ILE A 24 43.45 -2.89 9.65
N ILE A 25 43.22 -4.19 9.52
CA ILE A 25 42.28 -4.76 8.54
C ILE A 25 40.87 -4.24 8.77
N ILE A 26 40.41 -4.27 10.04
CA ILE A 26 39.10 -3.76 10.44
C ILE A 26 39.00 -2.25 10.16
N CYS A 27 40.03 -1.47 10.50
CA CYS A 27 40.05 -0.03 10.22
C CYS A 27 39.95 0.26 8.71
N LEU A 28 40.73 -0.43 7.88
CA LEU A 28 40.66 -0.29 6.41
C LEU A 28 39.30 -0.71 5.84
N ALA A 29 38.69 -1.77 6.40
CA ALA A 29 37.35 -2.20 6.03
C ALA A 29 36.29 -1.13 6.38
N ILE A 30 36.37 -0.56 7.59
CA ILE A 30 35.48 0.53 8.03
C ILE A 30 35.69 1.78 7.17
N CYS A 31 36.93 2.21 6.91
CA CYS A 31 37.22 3.35 6.04
C CYS A 31 36.71 3.12 4.61
N GLY A 32 36.89 1.92 4.06
CA GLY A 32 36.35 1.55 2.76
C GLY A 32 34.83 1.57 2.72
N LEU A 33 34.17 1.08 3.77
CA LEU A 33 32.72 1.11 3.92
C LEU A 33 32.20 2.53 4.05
N LEU A 34 32.80 3.37 4.89
CA LEU A 34 32.43 4.78 5.07
C LEU A 34 32.64 5.58 3.78
N HIS A 35 33.75 5.34 3.07
CA HIS A 35 33.97 5.95 1.76
C HIS A 35 32.91 5.50 0.75
N PHE A 36 32.57 4.20 0.72
CA PHE A 36 31.50 3.71 -0.15
C PHE A 36 30.14 4.33 0.22
N ILE A 37 29.79 4.43 1.50
CA ILE A 37 28.54 5.06 1.96
C ILE A 37 28.50 6.54 1.58
N SER A 38 29.58 7.28 1.83
CA SER A 38 29.69 8.70 1.47
C SER A 38 29.60 8.88 -0.03
N TRP A 39 30.31 8.07 -0.82
CA TRP A 39 30.25 8.08 -2.27
C TRP A 39 28.84 7.70 -2.77
N PHE A 40 28.22 6.68 -2.20
CA PHE A 40 26.90 6.20 -2.56
C PHE A 40 25.81 7.25 -2.29
N SER A 41 25.88 7.95 -1.16
CA SER A 41 24.92 8.99 -0.77
C SER A 41 25.13 10.31 -1.52
N SER A 42 26.37 10.70 -1.79
CA SER A 42 26.68 12.00 -2.41
C SER A 42 26.41 12.07 -3.92
N TYR A 43 26.41 10.94 -4.64
CA TYR A 43 26.24 10.93 -6.10
C TYR A 43 24.82 10.64 -6.59
N GLY A 44 23.82 10.58 -5.69
CA GLY A 44 22.42 10.40 -6.07
C GLY A 44 22.11 9.02 -6.68
N PHE A 45 22.99 8.02 -6.49
CA PHE A 45 22.82 6.66 -7.01
C PHE A 45 21.51 6.02 -6.56
N THR A 46 20.99 6.37 -5.38
CA THR A 46 19.66 5.93 -4.93
C THR A 46 18.56 6.33 -5.90
N LYS A 47 18.60 7.54 -6.47
CA LYS A 47 17.65 7.99 -7.49
C LYS A 47 17.86 7.22 -8.80
N TYR A 48 19.12 7.06 -9.24
CA TYR A 48 19.43 6.32 -10.47
C TYR A 48 19.07 4.84 -10.37
N TRP A 49 19.21 4.20 -9.20
CA TRP A 49 18.94 2.77 -9.03
C TRP A 49 17.46 2.47 -8.76
N ASN A 50 16.72 3.38 -8.11
CA ASN A 50 15.35 3.07 -7.67
C ASN A 50 14.26 3.81 -8.45
N CYS A 51 14.55 4.97 -9.06
CA CYS A 51 13.57 5.69 -9.86
C CYS A 51 13.65 5.22 -11.31
N ILE A 52 13.02 4.09 -11.64
CA ILE A 52 12.98 3.54 -12.99
C ILE A 52 11.57 3.63 -13.56
N LEU A 53 11.46 3.98 -14.84
CA LEU A 53 10.24 3.76 -15.62
C LEU A 53 10.50 2.60 -16.58
N MET A 54 9.55 1.67 -16.65
CA MET A 54 9.65 0.49 -17.50
C MET A 54 8.47 0.39 -18.45
N ARG A 55 8.73 -0.18 -19.63
CA ARG A 55 7.72 -0.66 -20.55
C ARG A 55 7.99 -2.14 -20.80
N ASN A 56 7.04 -2.99 -20.40
CA ASN A 56 7.21 -4.44 -20.40
C ASN A 56 8.47 -4.85 -19.60
N HIS A 57 9.51 -5.32 -20.27
CA HIS A 57 10.77 -5.77 -19.67
C HIS A 57 11.91 -4.77 -19.80
N ASP A 58 11.70 -3.66 -20.51
CA ASP A 58 12.75 -2.70 -20.84
C ASP A 58 12.62 -1.45 -19.96
N ILE A 59 13.77 -0.93 -19.51
CA ILE A 59 13.86 0.34 -18.79
C ILE A 59 13.83 1.48 -19.82
N THR A 60 12.80 2.32 -19.76
CA THR A 60 12.62 3.45 -20.69
C THR A 60 13.17 4.76 -20.14
N GLU A 61 13.14 4.95 -18.82
CA GLU A 61 13.74 6.13 -18.18
C GLU A 61 14.45 5.74 -16.89
N GLN A 62 15.71 6.19 -16.73
CA GLN A 62 16.51 5.98 -15.53
C GLN A 62 17.52 7.13 -15.35
N PRO A 63 17.29 8.06 -14.40
CA PRO A 63 16.21 8.07 -13.44
C PRO A 63 14.91 8.59 -14.10
N MET A 64 13.76 8.15 -13.59
CA MET A 64 12.44 8.60 -13.98
C MET A 64 12.35 10.14 -13.93
N ASN A 65 11.90 10.77 -15.02
CA ASN A 65 11.64 12.21 -15.03
C ASN A 65 10.30 12.49 -14.34
N LEU A 66 10.38 12.89 -13.07
CA LEU A 66 9.23 13.10 -12.20
C LEU A 66 8.22 14.11 -12.79
N GLN A 67 8.67 15.18 -13.46
CA GLN A 67 7.79 16.18 -14.06
C GLN A 67 6.98 15.64 -15.24
N LYS A 68 7.54 14.72 -16.03
CA LYS A 68 6.88 14.11 -17.19
C LYS A 68 6.06 12.87 -16.84
N THR A 69 6.41 12.19 -15.75
CA THR A 69 5.84 10.89 -15.39
C THR A 69 4.32 10.92 -15.31
N THR A 70 3.75 11.95 -14.65
CA THR A 70 2.31 12.14 -14.55
C THR A 70 1.63 12.18 -15.93
N SER A 71 2.15 13.00 -16.84
CA SER A 71 1.62 13.12 -18.19
C SER A 71 1.83 11.85 -19.02
N ASN A 72 2.96 11.15 -18.85
CA ASN A 72 3.25 9.91 -19.54
C ASN A 72 2.29 8.78 -19.12
N VAL A 73 2.03 8.63 -17.81
CA VAL A 73 1.06 7.65 -17.29
C VAL A 73 -0.34 7.94 -17.81
N LEU A 74 -0.78 9.20 -17.77
CA LEU A 74 -2.09 9.58 -18.31
C LEU A 74 -2.18 9.32 -19.82
N LYS A 75 -1.15 9.69 -20.60
CA LYS A 75 -1.10 9.46 -22.04
C LYS A 75 -1.18 7.96 -22.36
N GLU A 76 -0.41 7.12 -21.68
CA GLU A 76 -0.42 5.68 -21.92
C GLU A 76 -1.79 5.06 -21.57
N ALA A 77 -2.43 5.48 -20.48
CA ALA A 77 -3.77 5.02 -20.12
C ALA A 77 -4.82 5.42 -21.16
N ILE A 78 -4.79 6.66 -21.65
CA ILE A 78 -5.68 7.14 -22.72
C ILE A 78 -5.45 6.35 -24.01
N THR A 79 -4.20 6.25 -24.46
CA THR A 79 -3.85 5.50 -25.67
C THR A 79 -4.22 4.02 -25.55
N PHE A 80 -4.13 3.43 -24.35
CA PHE A 80 -4.63 2.08 -24.09
C PHE A 80 -6.13 1.97 -24.32
N ILE A 81 -6.94 2.92 -23.85
CA ILE A 81 -8.39 2.90 -24.06
C ILE A 81 -8.69 3.04 -25.55
N GLU A 82 -8.10 4.02 -26.22
CA GLU A 82 -8.32 4.30 -27.64
C GLU A 82 -7.96 3.11 -28.53
N ARG A 83 -6.82 2.45 -28.29
CA ARG A 83 -6.39 1.28 -29.08
C ARG A 83 -7.22 0.01 -28.81
N ASN A 84 -7.96 -0.04 -27.71
CA ASN A 84 -8.76 -1.20 -27.31
C ASN A 84 -10.27 -0.98 -27.41
N LYS A 85 -10.75 0.19 -27.85
CA LYS A 85 -12.19 0.54 -27.82
C LYS A 85 -13.15 -0.42 -28.55
N HIS A 86 -12.64 -1.27 -29.43
CA HIS A 86 -13.44 -2.27 -30.17
C HIS A 86 -13.33 -3.69 -29.61
N ARG A 87 -12.71 -3.88 -28.43
CA ARG A 87 -12.63 -5.17 -27.73
C ARG A 87 -12.71 -5.00 -26.22
N PRO A 88 -13.14 -6.01 -25.45
CA PRO A 88 -13.07 -5.95 -23.99
C PRO A 88 -11.63 -5.72 -23.52
N PHE A 89 -11.46 -4.89 -22.49
CA PHE A 89 -10.15 -4.63 -21.90
C PHE A 89 -10.22 -4.55 -20.37
N LEU A 90 -9.09 -4.84 -19.73
CA LEU A 90 -8.84 -4.53 -18.33
C LEU A 90 -7.73 -3.50 -18.28
N LEU A 91 -8.02 -2.33 -17.71
CA LEU A 91 -7.04 -1.28 -17.47
C LEU A 91 -6.86 -1.12 -15.96
N PHE A 92 -5.64 -1.37 -15.47
CA PHE A 92 -5.24 -1.08 -14.10
C PHE A 92 -4.29 0.11 -14.10
N VAL A 93 -4.76 1.24 -13.56
CA VAL A 93 -3.95 2.46 -13.43
C VAL A 93 -3.59 2.64 -11.96
N SER A 94 -2.38 2.21 -11.59
CA SER A 94 -1.79 2.52 -10.28
C SER A 94 -1.07 3.86 -10.38
N LEU A 95 -1.74 4.93 -9.94
CA LEU A 95 -1.17 6.27 -9.94
C LEU A 95 -0.07 6.37 -8.87
N LEU A 96 0.99 7.12 -9.15
CA LEU A 96 2.02 7.44 -8.15
C LEU A 96 1.46 8.38 -7.05
N HIS A 97 0.44 9.15 -7.42
CA HIS A 97 -0.34 9.97 -6.52
C HIS A 97 -1.06 9.09 -5.50
N VAL A 98 -1.10 9.41 -4.21
CA VAL A 98 -0.55 10.59 -3.52
C VAL A 98 0.60 10.22 -2.59
N HIS A 99 1.47 9.32 -3.05
CA HIS A 99 2.62 8.88 -2.27
C HIS A 99 3.71 9.95 -2.21
N THR A 100 4.39 10.04 -1.07
CA THR A 100 5.58 10.90 -0.93
C THR A 100 6.66 10.47 -1.95
N PRO A 101 7.37 11.42 -2.59
CA PRO A 101 7.55 12.82 -2.23
C PRO A 101 6.54 13.82 -2.85
N LEU A 102 5.36 13.38 -3.30
CA LEU A 102 4.29 14.25 -3.85
C LEU A 102 4.73 15.02 -5.10
N ILE A 103 5.02 14.28 -6.16
CA ILE A 103 5.45 14.83 -7.44
C ILE A 103 4.23 15.49 -8.11
N THR A 104 4.19 16.81 -8.10
CA THR A 104 3.07 17.60 -8.63
C THR A 104 3.53 18.56 -9.72
N THR A 105 2.81 18.61 -10.85
CA THR A 105 3.15 19.55 -11.93
C THR A 105 2.86 20.99 -11.56
N GLU A 106 3.58 21.94 -12.17
CA GLU A 106 3.49 23.38 -11.88
C GLU A 106 2.06 23.92 -11.95
N LYS A 107 1.21 23.33 -12.80
CA LYS A 107 -0.20 23.72 -12.92
C LYS A 107 -0.96 23.60 -11.61
N PHE A 108 -0.63 22.63 -10.76
CA PHE A 108 -1.37 22.32 -9.53
C PHE A 108 -0.67 22.80 -8.26
N GLN A 109 0.62 23.14 -8.32
CA GLN A 109 1.38 23.59 -7.15
C GLN A 109 0.79 24.86 -6.51
N GLY A 110 0.62 24.82 -5.19
CA GLY A 110 0.16 25.94 -4.36
C GLY A 110 -1.32 26.28 -4.49
N ARG A 111 -2.16 25.36 -4.99
CA ARG A 111 -3.59 25.62 -5.19
C ARG A 111 -4.46 25.10 -4.06
N SER A 112 -4.08 23.97 -3.49
CA SER A 112 -4.90 23.25 -2.53
C SER A 112 -4.73 23.79 -1.12
N ARG A 113 -5.81 23.68 -0.34
CA ARG A 113 -5.80 24.02 1.09
C ARG A 113 -4.96 23.07 1.92
N HIS A 114 -4.78 21.83 1.46
CA HIS A 114 -3.95 20.82 2.15
C HIS A 114 -2.49 20.83 1.64
N GLY A 115 -2.02 22.00 1.20
CA GLY A 115 -0.66 22.18 0.68
C GLY A 115 -0.32 21.21 -0.45
N LEU A 116 0.94 20.79 -0.50
CA LEU A 116 1.45 19.94 -1.59
C LEU A 116 0.73 18.58 -1.67
N TYR A 117 0.28 18.02 -0.56
CA TYR A 117 -0.51 16.78 -0.58
C TYR A 117 -1.83 17.02 -1.32
N GLY A 118 -2.53 18.08 -0.97
CA GLY A 118 -3.77 18.47 -1.64
C GLY A 118 -3.55 18.80 -3.12
N ASP A 119 -2.46 19.48 -3.48
CA ASP A 119 -2.12 19.76 -4.88
C ASP A 119 -1.96 18.45 -5.68
N ASN A 120 -1.35 17.43 -5.06
CA ASN A 120 -1.19 16.10 -5.64
C ASN A 120 -2.53 15.36 -5.77
N VAL A 121 -3.41 15.47 -4.76
CA VAL A 121 -4.78 14.93 -4.83
C VAL A 121 -5.58 15.58 -5.96
N GLU A 122 -5.51 16.91 -6.12
CA GLU A 122 -6.24 17.64 -7.16
C GLU A 122 -5.72 17.29 -8.57
N GLU A 123 -4.42 17.06 -8.72
CA GLU A 123 -3.85 16.57 -9.98
C GLU A 123 -4.34 15.15 -10.30
N MET A 124 -4.36 14.25 -9.31
CA MET A 124 -4.89 12.89 -9.45
C MET A 124 -6.38 12.91 -9.86
N ASP A 125 -7.19 13.73 -9.20
CA ASP A 125 -8.61 13.91 -9.52
C ASP A 125 -8.80 14.39 -10.97
N TRP A 126 -8.00 15.38 -11.39
CA TRP A 126 -8.00 15.83 -12.79
C TRP A 126 -7.63 14.70 -13.76
N MET A 127 -6.62 13.87 -13.45
CA MET A 127 -6.26 12.73 -14.30
C MET A 127 -7.41 11.73 -14.42
N VAL A 128 -8.09 11.41 -13.32
CA VAL A 128 -9.28 10.55 -13.33
C VAL A 128 -10.36 11.16 -14.22
N GLY A 129 -10.64 12.46 -14.08
CA GLY A 129 -11.57 13.17 -14.95
C GLY A 129 -11.23 13.02 -16.44
N ARG A 130 -9.95 13.15 -16.82
CA ARG A 130 -9.50 12.96 -18.20
C ARG A 130 -9.71 11.55 -18.72
N LEU A 131 -9.57 10.51 -17.88
CA LEU A 131 -9.87 9.14 -18.28
C LEU A 131 -11.38 8.94 -18.49
N LEU A 132 -12.20 9.51 -17.60
CA LEU A 132 -13.66 9.48 -17.74
C LEU A 132 -14.13 10.19 -19.02
N ASP A 133 -13.53 11.34 -19.35
CA ASP A 133 -13.83 12.08 -20.59
C ASP A 133 -13.55 11.23 -21.84
N VAL A 134 -12.44 10.49 -21.86
CA VAL A 134 -12.08 9.62 -22.99
C VAL A 134 -13.03 8.43 -23.09
N ILE A 135 -13.39 7.81 -21.96
CA ILE A 135 -14.40 6.72 -21.93
C ILE A 135 -15.73 7.21 -22.49
N ASP A 136 -16.18 8.40 -22.08
CA ASP A 136 -17.44 8.98 -22.56
C ASP A 136 -17.32 9.37 -24.06
N LYS A 137 -16.21 9.98 -24.50
CA LYS A 137 -15.95 10.36 -25.90
C LYS A 137 -15.93 9.16 -26.85
N GLU A 138 -15.31 8.06 -26.45
CA GLU A 138 -15.21 6.84 -27.27
C GLU A 138 -16.49 5.97 -27.19
N GLY A 139 -17.55 6.44 -26.53
CA GLY A 139 -18.84 5.76 -26.45
C GLY A 139 -18.87 4.54 -25.52
N LEU A 140 -17.88 4.43 -24.61
CA LEU A 140 -17.70 3.28 -23.72
C LEU A 140 -18.37 3.46 -22.35
N LYS A 141 -19.03 4.59 -22.12
CA LYS A 141 -19.64 4.98 -20.84
C LYS A 141 -20.52 3.90 -20.20
N ASN A 142 -21.44 3.30 -20.96
CA ASN A 142 -22.42 2.35 -20.45
C ASN A 142 -21.90 0.90 -20.43
N THR A 143 -20.70 0.66 -20.96
CA THR A 143 -20.09 -0.68 -21.09
C THR A 143 -18.82 -0.82 -20.26
N THR A 144 -18.44 0.20 -19.48
CA THR A 144 -17.22 0.20 -18.67
C THR A 144 -17.57 0.21 -17.19
N PHE A 145 -17.19 -0.87 -16.50
CA PHE A 145 -17.12 -0.92 -15.05
C PHE A 145 -15.87 -0.16 -14.57
N ILE A 146 -16.05 0.84 -13.72
CA ILE A 146 -14.96 1.63 -13.15
C ILE A 146 -14.98 1.48 -11.64
N TYR A 147 -13.82 1.18 -11.06
CA TYR A 147 -13.61 1.12 -9.62
C TYR A 147 -12.44 2.02 -9.23
N PHE A 148 -12.63 2.85 -8.20
CA PHE A 148 -11.61 3.72 -7.64
C PHE A 148 -11.43 3.43 -6.15
N ALA A 149 -10.18 3.24 -5.73
CA ALA A 149 -9.82 3.08 -4.33
C ALA A 149 -8.37 3.46 -4.04
N SER A 150 -8.02 3.50 -2.76
CA SER A 150 -6.64 3.57 -2.25
C SER A 150 -6.20 2.19 -1.76
N ASP A 151 -4.90 1.90 -1.80
CA ASP A 151 -4.32 0.63 -1.30
C ASP A 151 -4.31 0.53 0.22
N HIS A 152 -4.17 1.67 0.90
CA HIS A 152 -4.27 1.82 2.36
C HIS A 152 -4.70 3.24 2.73
N GLY A 153 -4.90 3.51 4.02
CA GLY A 153 -5.20 4.83 4.54
C GLY A 153 -4.05 5.84 4.45
N GLY A 154 -4.33 7.11 4.77
CA GLY A 154 -3.38 8.23 4.70
C GLY A 154 -2.18 8.05 5.65
N PHE A 155 -1.02 8.52 5.20
CA PHE A 155 0.24 8.39 5.95
C PHE A 155 0.45 9.55 6.92
N LEU A 156 -0.10 9.44 8.14
CA LEU A 156 -0.14 10.54 9.12
C LEU A 156 1.25 11.06 9.52
N GLU A 157 2.24 10.19 9.60
CA GLU A 157 3.62 10.51 10.01
C GLU A 157 4.44 11.22 8.92
N ALA A 158 3.94 11.36 7.70
CA ALA A 158 4.67 12.05 6.63
C ALA A 158 4.59 13.56 6.77
N HIS A 159 5.54 14.18 7.47
CA HIS A 159 5.65 15.63 7.58
C HIS A 159 7.07 16.13 7.30
N ARG A 160 7.19 17.40 6.90
CA ARG A 160 8.48 18.09 6.78
C ARG A 160 8.39 19.45 7.47
N GLY A 161 9.05 19.56 8.63
CA GLY A 161 8.85 20.72 9.50
C GLY A 161 7.36 20.82 9.87
N ASN A 162 6.76 21.99 9.60
CA ASN A 162 5.33 22.24 9.84
C ASN A 162 4.43 21.84 8.66
N SER A 163 5.00 21.36 7.54
CA SER A 163 4.21 20.96 6.36
C SER A 163 3.76 19.51 6.48
N GLN A 164 2.44 19.29 6.47
CA GLN A 164 1.86 17.96 6.34
C GLN A 164 1.99 17.48 4.89
N LEU A 165 2.63 16.32 4.70
CA LEU A 165 2.84 15.66 3.40
C LEU A 165 2.01 14.36 3.29
N GLY A 166 1.37 13.95 4.37
CA GLY A 166 0.46 12.82 4.44
C GLY A 166 -1.00 13.17 4.21
N GLY A 167 -1.81 12.13 4.04
CA GLY A 167 -3.26 12.26 3.96
C GLY A 167 -3.95 12.43 5.31
N TRP A 168 -5.26 12.63 5.24
CA TRP A 168 -6.14 12.71 6.41
C TRP A 168 -7.25 11.65 6.31
N ASN A 169 -7.50 10.96 7.42
CA ASN A 169 -8.42 9.82 7.48
C ASN A 169 -9.76 10.17 8.13
N GLY A 170 -10.13 11.46 8.19
CA GLY A 170 -11.41 11.86 8.75
C GLY A 170 -11.48 11.63 10.26
N ILE A 171 -12.59 11.05 10.70
CA ILE A 171 -12.85 10.64 12.09
C ILE A 171 -12.14 9.34 12.48
N TYR A 172 -11.58 8.61 11.51
CA TYR A 172 -11.02 7.28 11.73
C TYR A 172 -9.62 7.38 12.34
N LYS A 173 -9.39 6.60 13.39
CA LYS A 173 -8.12 6.55 14.11
C LYS A 173 -7.05 5.83 13.32
N GLY A 174 -5.80 6.29 13.43
CA GLY A 174 -4.65 5.69 12.76
C GLY A 174 -4.52 6.00 11.28
N GLY A 175 -3.55 5.36 10.63
CA GLY A 175 -3.17 5.60 9.24
C GLY A 175 -2.32 4.48 8.63
N LYS A 176 -1.62 4.79 7.54
CA LYS A 176 -0.72 3.86 6.83
C LYS A 176 0.14 3.03 7.81
N GLY A 177 0.21 1.73 7.58
CA GLY A 177 1.01 0.81 8.40
C GLY A 177 0.36 0.38 9.72
N MET A 178 -0.81 0.93 10.06
CA MET A 178 -1.54 0.57 11.28
C MET A 178 -2.70 -0.37 10.96
N GLY A 179 -2.38 -1.60 10.54
CA GLY A 179 -3.36 -2.57 10.03
C GLY A 179 -4.53 -2.89 10.97
N GLY A 180 -4.41 -2.60 12.28
CA GLY A 180 -5.52 -2.75 13.21
C GLY A 180 -6.56 -1.63 13.16
N TRP A 181 -6.19 -0.36 12.90
CA TRP A 181 -7.08 0.80 13.08
C TRP A 181 -7.82 1.20 11.80
N GLU A 182 -9.06 1.70 11.91
CA GLU A 182 -9.92 2.07 10.78
C GLU A 182 -9.24 3.02 9.81
N GLY A 183 -8.51 4.02 10.30
CA GLY A 183 -7.82 5.00 9.46
C GLY A 183 -6.65 4.41 8.65
N GLY A 184 -6.18 3.20 8.99
CA GLY A 184 -5.18 2.48 8.18
C GLY A 184 -5.77 1.56 7.12
N ILE A 185 -6.99 1.04 7.34
CA ILE A 185 -7.60 -0.01 6.51
C ILE A 185 -8.83 0.45 5.73
N ARG A 186 -9.55 1.48 6.22
CA ARG A 186 -10.75 2.02 5.59
C ARG A 186 -10.32 3.04 4.56
N VAL A 187 -10.65 2.75 3.31
CA VAL A 187 -10.24 3.53 2.15
C VAL A 187 -11.46 3.97 1.34
N PRO A 188 -11.33 5.00 0.49
CA PRO A 188 -12.36 5.30 -0.50
C PRO A 188 -12.62 4.06 -1.37
N GLY A 189 -13.89 3.78 -1.66
CA GLY A 189 -14.32 2.74 -2.59
C GLY A 189 -15.48 3.27 -3.41
N ILE A 190 -15.22 3.63 -4.67
CA ILE A 190 -16.23 4.23 -5.56
C ILE A 190 -16.38 3.33 -6.78
N VAL A 191 -17.62 3.03 -7.13
CA VAL A 191 -17.96 2.22 -8.30
C VAL A 191 -18.84 3.04 -9.25
N ARG A 192 -18.54 2.98 -10.55
CA ARG A 192 -19.33 3.61 -11.61
C ARG A 192 -19.57 2.61 -12.74
N TRP A 193 -20.84 2.33 -13.03
CA TRP A 193 -21.27 1.65 -14.26
C TRP A 193 -22.67 2.13 -14.67
N PRO A 194 -22.75 3.24 -15.44
CA PRO A 194 -24.02 3.81 -15.89
C PRO A 194 -24.86 2.79 -16.66
N GLY A 195 -26.15 2.75 -16.36
CA GLY A 195 -27.11 1.81 -16.97
C GLY A 195 -27.13 0.42 -16.35
N VAL A 196 -26.16 0.09 -15.48
CA VAL A 196 -26.10 -1.19 -14.74
C VAL A 196 -26.31 -0.98 -13.25
N PHE A 197 -25.62 0.00 -12.65
CA PHE A 197 -25.78 0.32 -11.23
C PHE A 197 -26.57 1.62 -11.03
N PRO A 198 -27.41 1.70 -9.99
CA PRO A 198 -28.07 2.94 -9.61
C PRO A 198 -27.03 4.01 -9.22
N ALA A 199 -27.22 5.24 -9.73
CA ALA A 199 -26.35 6.36 -9.41
C ALA A 199 -26.66 6.92 -8.02
N GLY A 200 -25.65 7.40 -7.31
CA GLY A 200 -25.80 8.03 -5.99
C GLY A 200 -26.10 7.05 -4.84
N THR A 201 -25.99 5.75 -5.08
CA THR A 201 -26.16 4.73 -4.05
C THR A 201 -24.97 4.72 -3.08
N VAL A 202 -25.27 4.62 -1.79
CA VAL A 202 -24.31 4.42 -0.71
C VAL A 202 -24.51 3.01 -0.15
N ILE A 203 -23.43 2.28 0.05
CA ILE A 203 -23.41 0.92 0.58
C ILE A 203 -22.54 0.93 1.84
N ASP A 204 -23.15 0.72 2.99
CA ASP A 204 -22.48 0.72 4.29
C ASP A 204 -21.98 -0.67 4.74
N GLU A 205 -22.30 -1.69 3.96
CA GLU A 205 -21.85 -3.06 4.18
C GLU A 205 -20.32 -3.19 4.10
N PRO A 206 -19.69 -4.02 4.96
CA PRO A 206 -18.25 -4.23 4.91
C PRO A 206 -17.83 -4.89 3.60
N THR A 207 -16.93 -4.24 2.89
CA THR A 207 -16.30 -4.75 1.66
C THR A 207 -14.78 -4.75 1.81
N SER A 208 -14.10 -5.48 0.93
CA SER A 208 -12.65 -5.65 0.91
C SER A 208 -12.08 -5.31 -0.46
N LEU A 209 -10.85 -4.80 -0.52
CA LEU A 209 -10.12 -4.67 -1.79
C LEU A 209 -9.94 -6.03 -2.50
N MET A 210 -9.92 -7.13 -1.74
CA MET A 210 -9.84 -8.49 -2.29
C MET A 210 -11.10 -8.87 -3.09
N ASP A 211 -12.22 -8.18 -2.89
CA ASP A 211 -13.49 -8.41 -3.60
C ASP A 211 -13.41 -8.03 -5.08
N LEU A 212 -12.44 -7.19 -5.46
CA LEU A 212 -12.21 -6.83 -6.86
C LEU A 212 -11.82 -8.05 -7.71
N TYR A 213 -11.02 -8.96 -7.16
CA TYR A 213 -10.57 -10.13 -7.88
C TYR A 213 -11.73 -11.02 -8.39
N PRO A 214 -12.61 -11.57 -7.52
CA PRO A 214 -13.74 -12.36 -7.98
C PRO A 214 -14.76 -11.54 -8.78
N THR A 215 -14.93 -10.24 -8.47
CA THR A 215 -15.83 -9.36 -9.23
C THR A 215 -15.39 -9.24 -10.69
N VAL A 216 -14.12 -8.91 -10.94
CA VAL A 216 -13.59 -8.75 -12.30
C VAL A 216 -13.55 -10.09 -13.04
N VAL A 217 -13.19 -11.19 -12.36
CA VAL A 217 -13.23 -12.54 -12.95
C VAL A 217 -14.64 -12.88 -13.44
N GLN A 218 -15.66 -12.63 -12.62
CA GLN A 218 -17.05 -12.88 -12.99
C GLN A 218 -17.51 -11.99 -14.15
N LEU A 219 -17.15 -10.70 -14.15
CA LEU A 219 -17.46 -9.79 -15.26
C LEU A 219 -16.82 -10.21 -16.58
N ALA A 220 -15.63 -10.82 -16.53
CA ALA A 220 -14.96 -11.39 -17.68
C ALA A 220 -15.51 -12.76 -18.11
N GLY A 221 -16.51 -13.30 -17.41
CA GLY A 221 -17.07 -14.64 -17.67
C GLY A 221 -16.17 -15.79 -17.23
N GLY A 222 -15.17 -15.52 -16.36
CA GLY A 222 -14.26 -16.52 -15.81
C GLY A 222 -14.78 -17.17 -14.52
N ALA A 223 -14.01 -18.13 -14.02
CA ALA A 223 -14.24 -18.78 -12.73
C ALA A 223 -13.03 -18.57 -11.82
N VAL A 224 -13.28 -18.32 -10.53
CA VAL A 224 -12.21 -18.26 -9.53
C VAL A 224 -11.63 -19.66 -9.27
N PRO A 225 -10.35 -19.77 -8.89
CA PRO A 225 -9.71 -21.05 -8.58
C PRO A 225 -10.46 -21.82 -7.49
N GLN A 226 -10.54 -23.14 -7.65
CA GLN A 226 -11.17 -24.06 -6.69
C GLN A 226 -10.14 -24.84 -5.84
N ASP A 227 -8.85 -24.64 -6.12
CA ASP A 227 -7.72 -25.34 -5.48
C ASP A 227 -7.18 -24.60 -4.24
N ARG A 228 -7.75 -23.43 -3.91
CA ARG A 228 -7.33 -22.57 -2.80
C ARG A 228 -8.51 -21.75 -2.28
N VAL A 229 -8.38 -21.28 -1.05
CA VAL A 229 -9.33 -20.32 -0.48
C VAL A 229 -9.16 -18.97 -1.18
N VAL A 230 -10.28 -18.34 -1.53
CA VAL A 230 -10.36 -16.97 -2.04
C VAL A 230 -11.17 -16.16 -1.03
N ASP A 231 -10.51 -15.24 -0.32
CA ASP A 231 -11.15 -14.43 0.72
C ASP A 231 -12.08 -13.36 0.16
N GLY A 232 -11.83 -12.91 -1.08
CA GLY A 232 -12.69 -11.95 -1.76
C GLY A 232 -14.04 -12.55 -2.13
N HIS A 233 -15.08 -11.72 -2.10
CA HIS A 233 -16.40 -12.05 -2.61
C HIS A 233 -16.80 -11.10 -3.74
N THR A 234 -17.58 -11.59 -4.72
CA THR A 234 -18.07 -10.72 -5.79
C THR A 234 -18.97 -9.62 -5.23
N LEU A 235 -18.73 -8.37 -5.65
CA LEU A 235 -19.53 -7.21 -5.26
C LEU A 235 -20.81 -7.07 -6.10
N LEU A 236 -20.95 -7.81 -7.20
CA LEU A 236 -22.05 -7.61 -8.15
C LEU A 236 -23.43 -7.71 -7.50
N PRO A 237 -23.75 -8.73 -6.69
CA PRO A 237 -25.08 -8.83 -6.10
C PRO A 237 -25.43 -7.64 -5.20
N LEU A 238 -24.43 -7.15 -4.47
CA LEU A 238 -24.53 -5.99 -3.57
C LEU A 238 -24.68 -4.68 -4.36
N LEU A 239 -23.86 -4.47 -5.40
CA LEU A 239 -23.90 -3.30 -6.27
C LEU A 239 -25.18 -3.20 -7.11
N GLN A 240 -25.77 -4.35 -7.46
CA GLN A 240 -27.06 -4.44 -8.17
C GLN A 240 -28.27 -4.34 -7.23
N GLY A 241 -28.06 -4.37 -5.90
CA GLY A 241 -29.13 -4.38 -4.90
C GLY A 241 -29.91 -5.69 -4.81
N THR A 242 -29.42 -6.76 -5.44
CA THR A 242 -30.04 -8.10 -5.38
C THR A 242 -29.74 -8.83 -4.07
N GLU A 243 -28.62 -8.48 -3.41
CA GLU A 243 -28.31 -8.86 -2.03
C GLU A 243 -28.21 -7.57 -1.20
N GLN A 244 -28.84 -7.55 -0.02
CA GLN A 244 -28.79 -6.39 0.89
C GLN A 244 -27.54 -6.39 1.77
N HIS A 245 -26.96 -7.58 2.02
CA HIS A 245 -25.79 -7.74 2.88
C HIS A 245 -24.61 -8.26 2.10
N SER A 246 -23.43 -7.75 2.43
CA SER A 246 -22.17 -8.32 1.99
C SER A 246 -22.01 -9.76 2.51
N ARG A 247 -21.13 -10.51 1.87
CA ARG A 247 -20.76 -11.86 2.32
C ARG A 247 -19.74 -11.85 3.46
N HIS A 248 -19.18 -10.68 3.79
CA HIS A 248 -18.22 -10.48 4.87
C HIS A 248 -18.90 -10.40 6.24
N GLU A 249 -19.12 -11.56 6.86
CA GLU A 249 -19.44 -11.60 8.30
C GLU A 249 -18.19 -11.26 9.13
N PHE A 250 -17.01 -11.76 8.73
CA PHE A 250 -15.73 -11.48 9.41
C PHE A 250 -14.70 -10.91 8.44
N LEU A 251 -13.94 -9.91 8.89
CA LEU A 251 -12.75 -9.41 8.20
C LEU A 251 -11.56 -9.49 9.15
N PHE A 252 -10.43 -10.00 8.64
CA PHE A 252 -9.20 -10.20 9.40
C PHE A 252 -8.16 -9.17 9.00
N HIS A 253 -7.66 -8.40 9.96
CA HIS A 253 -6.77 -7.28 9.71
C HIS A 253 -5.36 -7.58 10.22
N TYR A 254 -4.46 -7.76 9.27
CA TYR A 254 -3.06 -8.11 9.52
C TYR A 254 -2.14 -6.89 9.48
N CYS A 255 -1.06 -6.95 10.27
CA CYS A 255 0.09 -6.07 10.16
C CYS A 255 1.33 -6.96 9.99
N GLY A 256 1.90 -6.98 8.78
CA GLY A 256 2.88 -7.99 8.40
C GLY A 256 2.28 -9.39 8.53
N VAL A 257 2.92 -10.27 9.31
CA VAL A 257 2.45 -11.65 9.56
C VAL A 257 1.55 -11.79 10.80
N PHE A 258 1.31 -10.69 11.52
CA PHE A 258 0.60 -10.70 12.80
C PHE A 258 -0.85 -10.24 12.62
N LEU A 259 -1.80 -11.02 13.14
CA LEU A 259 -3.21 -10.62 13.18
C LEU A 259 -3.38 -9.55 14.27
N HIS A 260 -3.69 -8.32 13.87
CA HIS A 260 -3.84 -7.18 14.79
C HIS A 260 -5.28 -7.00 15.23
N ALA A 261 -6.23 -7.09 14.30
CA ALA A 261 -7.65 -6.90 14.61
C ALA A 261 -8.56 -7.82 13.78
N VAL A 262 -9.79 -8.00 14.27
CA VAL A 262 -10.86 -8.71 13.56
C VAL A 262 -12.13 -7.90 13.66
N ARG A 263 -12.77 -7.66 12.53
CA ARG A 263 -14.11 -7.07 12.44
C ARG A 263 -15.13 -8.18 12.32
N TRP A 264 -16.22 -8.07 13.06
CA TRP A 264 -17.40 -8.93 12.97
C TRP A 264 -18.64 -8.09 12.70
N HIS A 265 -19.28 -8.33 11.55
CA HIS A 265 -20.52 -7.68 11.17
C HIS A 265 -21.70 -8.62 11.46
N GLN A 266 -22.55 -8.22 12.40
CA GLN A 266 -23.78 -8.92 12.73
C GLN A 266 -24.89 -8.49 11.79
N LYS A 267 -25.15 -9.28 10.74
CA LYS A 267 -26.13 -8.94 9.70
C LYS A 267 -27.53 -8.66 10.24
N ASP A 268 -27.97 -9.43 11.24
CA ASP A 268 -29.31 -9.29 11.81
C ASP A 268 -29.54 -7.95 12.54
N SER A 269 -28.49 -7.39 13.15
CA SER A 269 -28.58 -6.13 13.90
C SER A 269 -27.91 -4.93 13.20
N GLY A 270 -27.14 -5.17 12.14
CA GLY A 270 -26.26 -4.19 11.51
C GLY A 270 -25.10 -3.72 12.41
N THR A 271 -24.90 -4.36 13.57
CA THR A 271 -23.84 -3.96 14.50
C THR A 271 -22.48 -4.46 14.02
N VAL A 272 -21.50 -3.57 14.00
CA VAL A 272 -20.12 -3.88 13.61
C VAL A 272 -19.24 -3.83 14.85
N TRP A 273 -18.73 -5.00 15.24
CA TRP A 273 -17.77 -5.14 16.32
C TRP A 273 -16.36 -5.22 15.78
N LYS A 274 -15.38 -4.70 16.52
CA LYS A 274 -13.98 -4.86 16.18
C LYS A 274 -13.13 -5.15 17.41
N ALA A 275 -12.45 -6.28 17.39
CA ALA A 275 -11.55 -6.71 18.45
C ALA A 275 -10.10 -6.52 18.01
N HIS A 276 -9.30 -5.80 18.80
CA HIS A 276 -7.87 -5.63 18.62
C HIS A 276 -7.11 -6.56 19.57
N TYR A 277 -6.34 -7.47 19.01
CA TYR A 277 -5.41 -8.34 19.74
C TYR A 277 -4.04 -7.68 19.93
N ALA A 278 -3.71 -6.71 19.09
CA ALA A 278 -2.49 -5.94 19.18
C ALA A 278 -2.70 -4.52 18.65
N THR A 279 -2.09 -3.53 19.30
CA THR A 279 -2.11 -2.12 18.86
C THR A 279 -0.72 -1.52 18.90
N PRO A 280 -0.33 -0.68 17.93
CA PRO A 280 0.94 0.04 18.02
C PRO A 280 0.94 1.01 19.21
N VAL A 281 2.12 1.22 19.78
CA VAL A 281 2.36 2.25 20.79
C VAL A 281 2.54 3.59 20.07
N PHE A 282 1.58 4.49 20.22
CA PHE A 282 1.63 5.82 19.58
C PHE A 282 2.66 6.73 20.23
N GLU A 283 3.30 7.55 19.40
CA GLU A 283 4.37 8.46 19.81
C GLU A 283 4.23 9.81 19.09
N PRO A 284 3.81 10.89 19.79
CA PRO A 284 3.47 10.96 21.22
C PRO A 284 2.24 10.14 21.62
N GLU A 285 2.10 9.86 22.92
CA GLU A 285 0.93 9.16 23.46
C GLU A 285 -0.37 9.89 23.07
N ALA A 286 -1.43 9.12 22.79
CA ALA A 286 -2.73 9.61 22.33
C ALA A 286 -2.74 10.43 21.02
N SER A 287 -1.61 10.51 20.30
CA SER A 287 -1.54 11.24 19.02
C SER A 287 -2.22 10.54 17.84
N GLY A 288 -2.52 9.25 17.98
CA GLY A 288 -3.11 8.44 16.91
C GLY A 288 -2.12 7.96 15.86
N ALA A 289 -0.81 8.25 16.00
CA ALA A 289 0.23 7.82 15.05
C ALA A 289 1.61 7.67 15.72
N CYS A 290 2.61 7.20 14.97
CA CYS A 290 3.97 6.96 15.45
C CYS A 290 4.99 7.98 14.91
N PHE A 291 4.71 9.29 15.07
CA PHE A 291 5.49 10.41 14.51
C PHE A 291 7.00 10.32 14.78
N ARG A 292 7.42 9.82 15.96
CA ARG A 292 8.84 9.69 16.29
C ARG A 292 9.57 8.56 15.55
N ARG A 293 8.86 7.52 15.13
CA ARG A 293 9.42 6.36 14.42
C ARG A 293 9.27 6.45 12.90
N GLY A 294 8.46 7.39 12.42
CA GLY A 294 8.12 7.55 11.00
C GLY A 294 7.14 6.52 10.46
N ILE A 295 7.06 5.32 11.05
CA ILE A 295 6.03 4.32 10.77
C ILE A 295 5.76 3.50 12.04
N CYS A 296 4.49 3.16 12.28
CA CYS A 296 4.16 2.28 13.40
C CYS A 296 4.66 0.84 13.17
N PRO A 297 5.27 0.20 14.18
CA PRO A 297 5.72 -1.17 14.07
C PRO A 297 4.55 -2.16 14.17
N CYS A 298 4.70 -3.32 13.53
CA CYS A 298 3.74 -4.42 13.61
C CYS A 298 4.04 -5.44 14.73
N PHE A 299 5.24 -5.39 15.33
CA PHE A 299 5.72 -6.37 16.31
C PHE A 299 6.81 -5.79 17.22
N GLY A 300 7.20 -6.56 18.24
CA GLY A 300 8.23 -6.21 19.22
C GLY A 300 7.75 -5.14 20.20
N ASP A 301 8.70 -4.45 20.83
CA ASP A 301 8.44 -3.53 21.95
C ASP A 301 7.62 -2.28 21.58
N GLY A 302 7.37 -2.05 20.29
CA GLY A 302 6.52 -0.96 19.81
C GLY A 302 5.04 -1.33 19.67
N VAL A 303 4.63 -2.51 20.13
CA VAL A 303 3.26 -3.01 20.05
C VAL A 303 2.81 -3.52 21.41
N THR A 304 1.60 -3.14 21.81
CA THR A 304 0.92 -3.67 22.99
C THR A 304 -0.02 -4.80 22.58
N HIS A 305 0.09 -5.95 23.26
CA HIS A 305 -0.81 -7.09 23.09
C HIS A 305 -1.92 -7.06 24.15
N HIS A 306 -3.12 -7.49 23.76
CA HIS A 306 -4.33 -7.41 24.59
C HIS A 306 -4.95 -8.80 24.79
N ASP A 307 -5.14 -9.20 26.04
CA ASP A 307 -5.92 -10.37 26.43
C ASP A 307 -6.69 -10.09 27.74
N PRO A 308 -8.04 -9.97 27.71
CA PRO A 308 -8.90 -10.04 26.52
C PRO A 308 -8.60 -8.92 25.50
N PRO A 309 -8.98 -9.08 24.22
CA PRO A 309 -8.74 -8.06 23.20
C PRO A 309 -9.50 -6.76 23.51
N LEU A 310 -8.98 -5.61 23.07
CA LEU A 310 -9.72 -4.35 23.11
C LEU A 310 -10.90 -4.45 22.14
N LEU A 311 -12.12 -4.21 22.62
CA LEU A 311 -13.33 -4.32 21.82
C LEU A 311 -13.95 -2.95 21.56
N PHE A 312 -14.40 -2.71 20.33
CA PHE A 312 -15.10 -1.50 19.92
C PHE A 312 -16.40 -1.85 19.18
N ASN A 313 -17.44 -1.04 19.39
CA ASN A 313 -18.66 -1.04 18.58
C ASN A 313 -18.55 0.06 17.52
N LEU A 314 -18.14 -0.28 16.30
CA LEU A 314 -17.92 0.70 15.23
C LEU A 314 -19.21 1.35 14.73
N SER A 315 -20.38 0.71 14.95
CA SER A 315 -21.67 1.30 14.59
C SER A 315 -22.01 2.50 15.48
N GLN A 316 -21.43 2.59 16.67
CA GLN A 316 -21.63 3.70 17.62
C GLN A 316 -20.39 4.59 17.74
N ASP A 317 -19.20 3.99 17.67
CA ASP A 317 -17.90 4.66 17.77
C ASP A 317 -17.01 4.31 16.56
N PRO A 318 -17.27 4.91 15.38
CA PRO A 318 -16.41 4.74 14.21
C PRO A 318 -15.00 5.30 14.40
N SER A 319 -14.78 6.13 15.42
CA SER A 319 -13.46 6.70 15.72
C SER A 319 -12.56 5.78 16.54
N GLU A 320 -13.09 4.67 17.05
CA GLU A 320 -12.38 3.74 17.93
C GLU A 320 -11.69 4.46 19.11
N ALA A 321 -12.40 5.43 19.67
CA ALA A 321 -11.94 6.27 20.77
C ALA A 321 -12.21 5.61 22.13
N ASN A 322 -13.33 4.88 22.26
CA ASN A 322 -13.83 4.39 23.53
C ASN A 322 -14.00 2.85 23.47
N PRO A 323 -13.01 2.08 23.96
CA PRO A 323 -13.15 0.63 24.05
C PRO A 323 -14.24 0.26 25.08
N VAL A 324 -14.98 -0.80 24.80
CA VAL A 324 -15.95 -1.40 25.74
C VAL A 324 -15.30 -2.52 26.55
N SER A 325 -15.84 -2.79 27.74
CA SER A 325 -15.41 -3.87 28.65
C SER A 325 -16.61 -4.70 29.09
N ALA A 326 -16.37 -5.79 29.82
CA ALA A 326 -17.44 -6.58 30.43
C ALA A 326 -18.30 -5.78 31.42
N ASP A 327 -17.77 -4.70 32.00
CA ASP A 327 -18.52 -3.83 32.91
C ASP A 327 -19.44 -2.84 32.17
N THR A 328 -19.08 -2.46 30.94
CA THR A 328 -19.80 -1.44 30.16
C THR A 328 -20.67 -2.02 29.05
N GLU A 329 -20.40 -3.25 28.60
CA GLU A 329 -21.12 -3.92 27.52
C GLU A 329 -21.53 -5.35 27.93
N PRO A 330 -22.82 -5.61 28.19
CA PRO A 330 -23.32 -6.93 28.58
C PRO A 330 -23.01 -8.05 27.56
N LEU A 331 -22.87 -7.72 26.28
CA LEU A 331 -22.55 -8.68 25.23
C LEU A 331 -21.05 -8.96 25.08
N PHE A 332 -20.17 -8.29 25.85
CA PHE A 332 -18.72 -8.34 25.69
C PHE A 332 -18.18 -9.77 25.57
N ASP A 333 -18.49 -10.64 26.53
CA ASP A 333 -17.99 -12.01 26.53
C ASP A 333 -18.52 -12.85 25.36
N THR A 334 -19.76 -12.61 24.95
CA THR A 334 -20.38 -13.29 23.82
C THR A 334 -19.72 -12.88 22.51
N VAL A 335 -19.48 -11.57 22.34
CA VAL A 335 -18.81 -10.99 21.16
C VAL A 335 -17.37 -11.49 21.06
N VAL A 336 -16.59 -11.36 22.14
CA VAL A 336 -15.20 -11.81 22.19
C VAL A 336 -15.10 -13.30 21.91
N ARG A 337 -16.00 -14.13 22.45
CA ARG A 337 -16.02 -15.58 22.20
C ARG A 337 -16.34 -15.91 20.74
N ARG A 338 -17.30 -15.21 20.13
CA ARG A 338 -17.66 -15.41 18.71
C ARG A 338 -16.52 -15.02 17.78
N ILE A 339 -15.86 -13.89 18.02
CA ILE A 339 -14.69 -13.45 17.26
C ILE A 339 -13.53 -14.44 17.44
N ARG A 340 -13.25 -14.87 18.68
CA ARG A 340 -12.18 -15.86 18.94
C ARG A 340 -12.39 -17.16 18.16
N ARG A 341 -13.63 -17.66 18.10
CA ARG A 341 -13.96 -18.84 17.29
C ARG A 341 -13.71 -18.60 15.80
N ALA A 342 -14.06 -17.43 15.27
CA ALA A 342 -13.78 -17.09 13.87
C ALA A 342 -12.26 -17.03 13.59
N VAL A 343 -11.46 -16.50 14.53
CA VAL A 343 -9.99 -16.52 14.44
C VAL A 343 -9.44 -17.95 14.42
N GLU A 344 -9.98 -18.84 15.25
CA GLU A 344 -9.59 -20.25 15.27
C GLU A 344 -9.91 -20.95 13.94
N GLU A 345 -11.09 -20.74 13.38
CA GLU A 345 -11.45 -21.31 12.07
C GLU A 345 -10.60 -20.73 10.93
N HIS A 346 -10.37 -19.41 10.92
CA HIS A 346 -9.48 -18.76 9.96
C HIS A 346 -8.06 -19.32 10.03
N ARG A 347 -7.50 -19.48 11.23
CA ARG A 347 -6.14 -20.03 11.38
C ARG A 347 -6.00 -21.46 10.85
N LYS A 348 -7.09 -22.26 10.85
CA LYS A 348 -7.07 -23.62 10.27
C LYS A 348 -6.97 -23.61 8.74
N THR A 349 -7.35 -22.52 8.07
CA THR A 349 -7.24 -22.41 6.60
C THR A 349 -5.85 -21.95 6.16
N LEU A 350 -5.03 -21.42 7.08
CA LEU A 350 -3.71 -20.88 6.76
C LEU A 350 -2.67 -22.00 6.60
N THR A 351 -2.16 -22.16 5.39
CA THR A 351 -1.01 -23.02 5.10
C THR A 351 0.28 -22.21 5.13
N PRO A 352 1.35 -22.65 5.83
CA PRO A 352 2.64 -21.97 5.80
C PRO A 352 3.20 -21.84 4.38
N VAL A 353 3.65 -20.65 4.02
CA VAL A 353 4.27 -20.34 2.72
C VAL A 353 5.65 -19.70 2.91
N PRO A 354 6.56 -19.79 1.92
CA PRO A 354 7.86 -19.12 1.99
C PRO A 354 7.72 -17.61 2.20
N GLN A 355 8.43 -17.07 3.18
CA GLN A 355 8.46 -15.63 3.50
C GLN A 355 9.12 -14.83 2.37
N GLN A 356 8.29 -14.24 1.50
CA GLN A 356 8.77 -13.44 0.37
C GLN A 356 9.53 -12.19 0.83
N LEU A 357 9.11 -11.58 1.94
CA LEU A 357 9.74 -10.39 2.52
C LEU A 357 10.72 -10.74 3.67
N SER A 358 11.40 -11.89 3.59
CA SER A 358 12.46 -12.24 4.54
C SER A 358 13.68 -11.29 4.43
N PRO A 359 14.53 -11.18 5.47
CA PRO A 359 15.77 -10.40 5.38
C PRO A 359 16.67 -10.80 4.19
N TYR A 360 16.73 -12.10 3.86
CA TYR A 360 17.50 -12.61 2.72
C TYR A 360 16.91 -12.21 1.36
N ASN A 361 15.57 -12.09 1.26
CA ASN A 361 14.93 -11.67 0.02
C ASN A 361 14.94 -10.15 -0.16
N ASN A 362 14.92 -9.39 0.94
CA ASN A 362 14.93 -7.93 0.94
C ASN A 362 16.32 -7.30 0.95
N ILE A 363 17.39 -8.05 1.23
CA ILE A 363 18.74 -7.51 1.08
C ILE A 363 19.00 -7.16 -0.38
N TRP A 364 19.56 -5.97 -0.63
CA TRP A 364 19.90 -5.54 -1.98
C TRP A 364 20.88 -6.53 -2.62
N LYS A 365 20.53 -6.98 -3.83
CA LYS A 365 21.30 -7.94 -4.62
C LYS A 365 21.84 -7.22 -5.86
N PRO A 366 23.15 -6.88 -5.91
CA PRO A 366 23.72 -6.12 -7.02
C PRO A 366 23.47 -6.74 -8.40
N TRP A 367 23.45 -8.08 -8.49
CA TRP A 367 23.19 -8.81 -9.74
C TRP A 367 21.72 -8.80 -10.19
N LEU A 368 20.80 -8.30 -9.35
CA LEU A 368 19.40 -8.08 -9.70
C LEU A 368 19.08 -6.60 -9.97
N GLN A 369 20.05 -5.69 -9.79
CA GLN A 369 19.81 -4.25 -9.93
C GLN A 369 19.47 -3.91 -11.40
N PRO A 370 18.25 -3.44 -11.70
CA PRO A 370 17.94 -2.96 -13.04
C PRO A 370 18.82 -1.75 -13.37
N CYS A 371 19.50 -1.81 -14.52
CA CYS A 371 20.41 -0.78 -14.97
C CYS A 371 20.40 -0.75 -16.50
N CYS A 372 19.90 0.32 -17.09
CA CYS A 372 19.82 0.45 -18.54
C CYS A 372 21.19 0.77 -19.18
N GLY A 373 22.13 1.27 -18.37
CA GLY A 373 23.52 1.53 -18.76
C GLY A 373 24.49 0.52 -18.14
N THR A 374 25.75 0.95 -17.97
CA THR A 374 26.78 0.10 -17.33
C THR A 374 26.66 0.18 -15.81
N PHE A 375 26.26 -0.91 -15.16
CA PHE A 375 26.29 -1.00 -13.70
C PHE A 375 27.72 -0.76 -13.15
N PRO A 376 27.91 0.01 -12.06
CA PRO A 376 26.92 0.66 -11.19
C PRO A 376 26.42 2.04 -11.65
N PHE A 377 26.89 2.53 -12.78
CA PHE A 377 26.71 3.88 -13.29
C PHE A 377 25.53 3.98 -14.27
N CYS A 378 24.29 3.67 -13.86
CA CYS A 378 23.12 3.63 -14.76
C CYS A 378 22.74 5.01 -15.36
N TRP A 379 22.37 5.10 -16.65
CA TRP A 379 21.81 6.31 -17.30
C TRP A 379 20.99 5.96 -18.55
N CYS A 380 19.77 6.51 -18.70
CA CYS A 380 19.09 6.59 -20.01
C CYS A 380 18.33 7.91 -20.20
N HIS A 381 18.65 8.59 -21.31
CA HIS A 381 17.77 9.52 -22.02
C HIS A 381 18.11 9.54 -23.52
N GLU A 382 17.21 9.05 -24.37
CA GLU A 382 16.77 9.80 -25.56
C GLU A 382 15.37 9.34 -26.00
N GLU A 383 14.43 10.28 -26.01
CA GLU A 383 13.59 10.53 -27.19
C GLU A 383 13.58 12.04 -27.41
N ASN A 384 14.48 12.51 -28.28
CA ASN A 384 14.16 13.61 -29.18
C ASN A 384 13.55 12.98 -30.44
N ASN A 385 12.30 13.33 -30.74
CA ASN A 385 11.47 12.94 -31.89
C ASN A 385 10.94 11.49 -31.82
N ILE A 386 9.63 11.24 -31.94
CA ILE A 386 8.81 11.47 -33.15
C ILE A 386 7.42 12.03 -32.80
N ALA A 387 7.08 13.13 -33.50
CA ALA A 387 5.77 13.65 -33.94
C ALA A 387 4.51 13.44 -33.08
#